data_AF-A0A3S0Z8J9-F1
#
_entry.id   AF-A0A3S0Z8J9-F1
#
_cell.length_a   1.000
_cell.length_b   1.000
_cell.length_c   1.000
_cell.angle_alpha   90.00
_cell.angle_beta   90.00
_cell.angle_gamma   90.00
#
_symmetry.space_group_name_H-M   'P 1'
#
loop_
_entity.id
_entity.type
_entity.pdbx_description
1 polymer ?
#
loop_
_entity_poly.entity_id
_entity_poly.type
_entity_poly.pdbx_seq_one_letter_code
_entity_poly.pdbx_strand_id
1 'polypeptide(L)'
;MDFYMDQVREEFAHNGVTKDLDELDHLMIKSRKKRDSPEDVSMTDNMQKSIKKIRLILNNMKPLNNRRFCVFCKNNREQPSVYNTHLVKNEEGEVTCPILKKYVCPNCRATGKYAHTVKYCPYNEGLSVDAIFKTMRNCTGRQRKSSVCSSE
;
A
#
# COMPACT_ATOMS: atom_id res chain seq x y z
N MET A 1 30.71 -18.79 20.54
CA MET A 1 29.58 -18.65 19.58
C MET A 1 29.82 -17.52 18.57
N ASP A 2 30.87 -16.70 18.75
CA ASP A 2 31.17 -15.58 17.82
C ASP A 2 31.84 -16.02 16.51
N PHE A 3 32.62 -17.10 16.53
CA PHE A 3 33.33 -17.64 15.36
C PHE A 3 32.40 -18.03 14.18
N TYR A 4 31.19 -18.51 14.47
CA TYR A 4 30.23 -18.89 13.42
C TYR A 4 29.60 -17.66 12.74
N MET A 5 29.38 -16.58 13.51
CA MET A 5 28.83 -15.34 12.97
C MET A 5 29.89 -14.53 12.22
N ASP A 6 31.15 -14.62 12.65
CA ASP A 6 32.28 -14.04 11.92
C ASP A 6 32.52 -14.73 10.58
N GLN A 7 32.43 -16.07 10.54
CA GLN A 7 32.52 -16.83 9.29
C GLN A 7 31.39 -16.47 8.30
N VAL A 8 30.15 -16.32 8.79
CA VAL A 8 29.03 -15.88 7.94
C VAL A 8 29.20 -14.43 7.45
N ARG A 9 29.75 -13.54 8.29
CA ARG A 9 30.05 -12.15 7.91
C ARG A 9 31.19 -12.07 6.89
N GLU A 10 32.21 -12.91 7.04
CA GLU A 10 33.29 -13.04 6.06
C GLU A 10 32.81 -13.66 4.76
N GLU A 11 31.96 -14.69 4.79
CA GLU A 11 31.31 -15.23 3.58
C GLU A 11 30.44 -14.17 2.90
N PHE A 12 29.69 -13.35 3.65
CA PHE A 12 28.95 -12.21 3.09
C PHE A 12 29.88 -11.12 2.55
N ALA A 13 31.06 -10.89 3.14
CA ALA A 13 32.03 -9.95 2.61
C ALA A 13 32.67 -10.45 1.30
N HIS A 14 32.86 -11.76 1.18
CA HIS A 14 33.41 -12.41 -0.02
C HIS A 14 32.37 -12.60 -1.14
N ASN A 15 31.11 -12.94 -0.79
CA ASN A 15 30.04 -13.30 -1.75
C ASN A 15 28.95 -12.22 -1.88
N GLY A 16 28.86 -11.26 -0.95
CA GLY A 16 27.83 -10.22 -0.91
C GLY A 16 28.19 -8.95 -1.67
N VAL A 17 29.36 -8.91 -2.32
CA VAL A 17 29.63 -7.91 -3.36
C VAL A 17 29.18 -8.51 -4.68
N THR A 18 27.95 -8.24 -5.10
CA THR A 18 27.55 -8.44 -6.50
C THR A 18 28.34 -7.43 -7.33
N LYS A 19 29.58 -7.81 -7.68
CA LYS A 19 30.52 -6.94 -8.40
C LYS A 19 30.44 -7.07 -9.91
N ASP A 20 29.68 -8.04 -10.40
CA ASP A 20 29.62 -8.32 -11.83
C ASP A 20 28.26 -7.86 -12.37
N LEU A 21 28.09 -6.54 -12.46
CA LEU A 21 27.11 -6.00 -13.39
C LEU A 21 27.71 -6.20 -14.78
N ASP A 22 27.07 -7.02 -15.60
CA ASP A 22 27.53 -7.26 -16.96
C ASP A 22 27.39 -5.99 -17.83
N GLU A 23 27.93 -6.02 -19.04
CA GLU A 23 27.89 -4.87 -19.95
C GLU A 23 26.43 -4.45 -20.25
N LEU A 24 25.51 -5.41 -20.27
CA LEU A 24 24.07 -5.18 -20.43
C LEU A 24 23.44 -4.49 -19.22
N ASP A 25 23.78 -4.89 -17.99
CA ASP A 25 23.35 -4.26 -16.76
C ASP A 25 23.88 -2.83 -16.65
N HIS A 26 25.14 -2.61 -17.03
CA HIS A 26 25.72 -1.29 -17.12
C HIS A 26 25.00 -0.41 -18.17
N LEU A 27 24.63 -0.96 -19.33
CA LEU A 27 23.81 -0.27 -20.32
C LEU A 27 22.42 0.05 -19.79
N MET A 28 21.77 -0.88 -19.08
CA MET A 28 20.46 -0.66 -18.49
C MET A 28 20.49 0.41 -17.39
N ILE A 29 21.54 0.46 -16.57
CA ILE A 29 21.74 1.49 -15.54
C ILE A 29 22.02 2.86 -16.17
N LYS A 30 22.85 2.94 -17.22
CA LYS A 30 23.11 4.18 -17.96
C LYS A 30 21.85 4.70 -18.68
N SER A 31 21.07 3.80 -19.28
CA SER A 31 19.76 4.11 -19.90
C SER A 31 18.76 4.67 -18.88
N ARG A 32 18.81 4.20 -17.63
CA ARG A 32 18.00 4.75 -16.53
C ARG A 32 18.47 6.16 -16.14
N LYS A 33 19.78 6.39 -15.98
CA LYS A 33 20.36 7.71 -15.63
C LYS A 33 20.15 8.79 -16.69
N LYS A 34 20.05 8.42 -17.98
CA LYS A 34 19.73 9.37 -19.06
C LYS A 34 18.33 10.00 -18.91
N ARG A 35 17.44 9.43 -18.06
CA ARG A 35 16.15 10.04 -17.72
C ARG A 35 16.22 11.04 -16.56
N ASP A 36 17.32 11.04 -15.79
CA ASP A 36 17.52 11.91 -14.63
C ASP A 36 18.54 13.04 -14.90
N SER A 37 19.11 13.15 -16.12
CA SER A 37 19.87 14.34 -16.49
C SER A 37 18.90 15.51 -16.69
N PRO A 38 19.11 16.67 -16.05
CA PRO A 38 18.25 17.86 -16.18
C PRO A 38 18.15 18.43 -17.59
N GLU A 39 18.99 17.96 -18.50
CA GLU A 39 19.11 18.48 -19.85
C GLU A 39 18.35 17.58 -20.83
N ASP A 40 17.18 18.08 -21.22
CA ASP A 40 16.37 17.70 -22.38
C ASP A 40 15.32 16.58 -22.23
N VAL A 41 14.27 16.88 -21.44
CA VAL A 41 12.91 16.41 -21.74
C VAL A 41 12.00 17.62 -21.87
N SER A 42 12.09 18.35 -22.99
CA SER A 42 11.15 19.44 -23.30
C SER A 42 9.77 18.90 -23.70
N MET A 43 9.07 18.26 -22.77
CA MET A 43 7.61 18.11 -22.88
C MET A 43 7.00 19.50 -22.75
N THR A 44 6.37 20.00 -23.83
CA THR A 44 5.80 21.34 -23.89
C THR A 44 4.91 21.64 -22.68
N ASP A 45 4.94 22.87 -22.17
CA ASP A 45 4.12 23.31 -21.03
C ASP A 45 2.63 23.00 -21.23
N ASN A 46 2.17 23.01 -22.49
CA ASN A 46 0.81 22.64 -22.86
C ASN A 46 0.52 21.16 -22.62
N MET A 47 1.47 20.26 -22.90
CA MET A 47 1.32 18.84 -22.60
C MET A 47 1.36 18.58 -21.08
N GLN A 48 2.21 19.29 -20.33
CA GLN A 48 2.21 19.19 -18.87
C GLN A 48 0.89 19.68 -18.23
N LYS A 49 0.36 20.81 -18.71
CA LYS A 49 -0.95 21.33 -18.30
C LYS A 49 -2.08 20.35 -18.64
N SER A 50 -2.01 19.72 -19.81
CA SER A 50 -3.00 18.72 -20.25
C SER A 50 -2.97 17.46 -19.39
N ILE A 51 -1.78 16.93 -19.07
CA ILE A 51 -1.63 15.77 -18.16
C ILE A 51 -2.10 16.12 -16.75
N LYS A 52 -1.77 17.31 -16.24
CA LYS A 52 -2.27 17.79 -14.94
C LYS A 52 -3.80 17.88 -14.95
N LYS A 53 -4.40 18.42 -16.01
CA LYS A 53 -5.86 18.51 -16.18
C LYS A 53 -6.52 17.13 -16.26
N ILE A 54 -5.96 16.20 -17.03
CA ILE A 54 -6.43 14.81 -17.10
C ILE A 54 -6.35 14.14 -15.73
N ARG A 55 -5.23 14.29 -14.99
CA ARG A 55 -5.10 13.77 -13.63
C ARG A 55 -6.13 14.37 -12.67
N LEU A 56 -6.42 15.67 -12.77
CA LEU A 56 -7.45 16.33 -11.97
C LEU A 56 -8.85 15.78 -12.29
N ILE A 57 -9.16 15.58 -13.58
CA ILE A 57 -10.41 14.97 -14.01
C ILE A 57 -10.52 13.53 -13.47
N LEU A 58 -9.48 12.71 -13.63
CA LEU A 58 -9.46 11.33 -13.12
C LEU A 58 -9.52 11.25 -11.59
N ASN A 59 -8.91 12.21 -10.88
CA ASN A 59 -9.00 12.30 -9.41
C ASN A 59 -10.40 12.74 -8.94
N ASN A 60 -11.10 13.56 -9.71
CA ASN A 60 -12.48 13.96 -9.43
C ASN A 60 -13.49 12.88 -9.87
N MET A 61 -13.09 11.98 -10.78
CA MET A 61 -13.79 10.75 -11.12
C MET A 61 -13.46 9.60 -10.16
N LYS A 62 -12.76 9.85 -9.03
CA LYS A 62 -12.75 8.90 -7.90
C LYS A 62 -14.19 8.48 -7.72
N PRO A 63 -14.52 7.18 -7.83
CA PRO A 63 -15.90 6.78 -7.75
C PRO A 63 -16.37 7.22 -6.37
N LEU A 64 -17.21 8.27 -6.34
CA LEU A 64 -18.31 8.36 -5.39
C LEU A 64 -18.79 6.94 -5.29
N ASN A 65 -18.71 6.36 -4.10
CA ASN A 65 -18.75 4.95 -3.79
C ASN A 65 -20.06 4.27 -4.23
N ASN A 66 -20.38 4.34 -5.52
CA ASN A 66 -21.49 3.74 -6.24
C ASN A 66 -21.14 2.29 -6.53
N ARG A 67 -20.38 1.67 -5.61
CA ARG A 67 -20.26 0.23 -5.56
C ARG A 67 -21.65 -0.21 -5.17
N ARG A 68 -22.45 -0.68 -6.12
CA ARG A 68 -23.78 -1.25 -5.84
C ARG A 68 -23.68 -2.61 -5.12
N PHE A 69 -22.57 -2.85 -4.44
CA PHE A 69 -22.21 -4.14 -3.87
C PHE A 69 -21.19 -4.00 -2.72
N CYS A 70 -21.24 -4.96 -1.81
CA CYS A 70 -20.43 -5.06 -0.62
C CYS A 70 -19.02 -5.55 -0.92
N VAL A 71 -18.05 -4.66 -0.78
CA VAL A 71 -16.62 -4.94 -0.98
C VAL A 71 -16.09 -5.94 0.03
N PHE A 72 -16.59 -5.87 1.27
CA PHE A 72 -16.16 -6.76 2.35
C PHE A 72 -16.50 -8.21 2.02
N CYS A 73 -17.76 -8.48 1.69
CA CYS A 73 -18.21 -9.82 1.28
C CYS A 73 -17.53 -10.29 -0.01
N LYS A 74 -17.35 -9.39 -1.00
CA LYS A 74 -16.62 -9.71 -2.23
C LYS A 74 -15.16 -10.13 -1.94
N ASN A 75 -14.46 -9.44 -1.05
CA ASN A 75 -13.09 -9.79 -0.67
C ASN A 75 -13.01 -11.12 0.08
N ASN A 76 -14.04 -11.44 0.87
CA ASN A 76 -14.17 -12.74 1.54
C ASN A 76 -14.61 -13.87 0.59
N ARG A 77 -14.69 -13.61 -0.73
CA ARG A 77 -15.12 -14.57 -1.76
C ARG A 77 -16.53 -15.11 -1.57
N GLU A 78 -17.41 -14.30 -0.98
CA GLU A 78 -18.85 -14.61 -0.92
C GLU A 78 -19.46 -14.66 -2.32
N GLN A 79 -20.61 -15.33 -2.46
CA GLN A 79 -21.29 -15.42 -3.73
C GLN A 79 -21.79 -14.04 -4.22
N PRO A 80 -21.90 -13.82 -5.55
CA PRO A 80 -22.46 -12.59 -6.11
C PRO A 80 -23.87 -12.27 -5.62
N SER A 81 -24.68 -13.30 -5.39
CA SER A 81 -26.01 -13.19 -4.78
C SER A 81 -25.98 -12.56 -3.39
N VAL A 82 -24.89 -12.74 -2.63
CA VAL A 82 -24.72 -12.19 -1.29
C VAL A 82 -24.15 -10.79 -1.37
N TYR A 83 -23.02 -10.58 -2.06
CA TYR A 83 -22.36 -9.28 -2.01
C TYR A 83 -23.07 -8.19 -2.81
N ASN A 84 -23.92 -8.51 -3.80
CA ASN A 84 -24.67 -7.49 -4.56
C ASN A 84 -25.92 -6.93 -3.83
N THR A 85 -26.29 -7.47 -2.66
CA THR A 85 -27.54 -7.09 -1.97
C THR A 85 -27.40 -5.91 -1.02
N HIS A 86 -26.17 -5.56 -0.62
CA HIS A 86 -25.93 -4.58 0.41
C HIS A 86 -24.61 -3.84 0.19
N LEU A 87 -24.39 -2.80 0.98
CA LEU A 87 -23.14 -2.05 1.03
C LEU A 87 -22.36 -2.38 2.31
N VAL A 88 -21.10 -1.95 2.39
CA VAL A 88 -20.34 -2.11 3.64
C VAL A 88 -20.89 -1.14 4.71
N LYS A 89 -21.11 0.11 4.32
CA LYS A 89 -21.64 1.20 5.15
C LYS A 89 -22.71 2.00 4.40
N ASN A 90 -23.64 2.60 5.14
CA ASN A 90 -24.62 3.57 4.63
C ASN A 90 -24.03 4.99 4.54
N GLU A 91 -24.85 5.95 4.12
CA GLU A 91 -24.50 7.36 3.96
C GLU A 91 -24.16 8.01 5.32
N GLU A 92 -24.78 7.52 6.40
CA GLU A 92 -24.51 7.93 7.78
C GLU A 92 -23.22 7.32 8.35
N GLY A 93 -22.55 6.43 7.61
CA GLY A 93 -21.27 5.83 7.99
C GLY A 93 -21.37 4.61 8.94
N GLU A 94 -22.58 4.15 9.24
CA GLU A 94 -22.88 2.95 9.99
C GLU A 94 -22.71 1.67 9.15
N VAL A 95 -22.34 0.56 9.78
CA VAL A 95 -22.18 -0.72 9.09
C VAL A 95 -23.53 -1.35 8.76
N THR A 96 -23.77 -1.56 7.46
CA THR A 96 -24.96 -2.24 6.93
C THR A 96 -24.71 -3.69 6.53
N CYS A 97 -23.44 -4.08 6.31
CA CYS A 97 -23.09 -5.44 5.97
C CYS A 97 -23.42 -6.44 7.10
N PRO A 98 -24.30 -7.44 6.88
CA PRO A 98 -24.74 -8.35 7.95
C PRO A 98 -23.62 -9.25 8.48
N ILE A 99 -22.63 -9.59 7.65
CA ILE A 99 -21.47 -10.39 8.06
C ILE A 99 -20.57 -9.56 8.98
N LEU A 100 -20.22 -8.36 8.54
CA LEU A 100 -19.38 -7.46 9.36
C LEU A 100 -20.11 -7.04 10.64
N LYS A 101 -21.43 -6.84 10.60
CA LYS A 101 -22.25 -6.45 11.75
C LYS A 101 -22.22 -7.47 12.90
N LYS A 102 -22.06 -8.76 12.59
CA LYS A 102 -21.91 -9.85 13.57
C LYS A 102 -20.49 -9.98 14.13
N TYR A 103 -19.50 -9.37 13.47
CA TYR A 103 -18.13 -9.42 13.93
C TYR A 103 -17.97 -8.58 15.20
N VAL A 104 -17.29 -9.15 16.19
CA VAL A 104 -16.91 -8.47 17.43
C VAL A 104 -15.41 -8.23 17.35
N CYS A 105 -15.00 -6.96 17.38
CA CYS A 105 -13.58 -6.63 17.35
C CYS A 105 -12.88 -7.17 18.62
N PRO A 106 -11.82 -7.99 18.52
CA PRO A 106 -11.15 -8.55 19.70
C PRO A 106 -10.45 -7.48 20.56
N ASN A 107 -10.02 -6.36 19.95
CA ASN A 107 -9.28 -5.32 20.66
C ASN A 107 -10.20 -4.39 21.47
N CYS A 108 -11.35 -4.00 20.91
CA CYS A 108 -12.23 -2.98 21.52
C CYS A 108 -13.67 -3.45 21.75
N ARG A 109 -13.99 -4.68 21.36
CA ARG A 109 -15.32 -5.32 21.50
C ARG A 109 -16.46 -4.63 20.77
N ALA A 110 -16.18 -3.66 19.90
CA ALA A 110 -17.19 -3.03 19.07
C ALA A 110 -17.83 -4.05 18.10
N THR A 111 -19.15 -3.93 17.92
CA THR A 111 -19.96 -4.79 17.06
C THR A 111 -21.18 -4.03 16.53
N GLY A 112 -22.02 -4.66 15.71
CA GLY A 112 -23.22 -4.03 15.19
C GLY A 112 -22.90 -2.88 14.22
N LYS A 113 -23.53 -1.72 14.43
CA LYS A 113 -23.34 -0.52 13.60
C LYS A 113 -21.91 0.04 13.63
N TYR A 114 -21.14 -0.26 14.68
CA TYR A 114 -19.75 0.18 14.86
C TYR A 114 -18.72 -0.93 14.59
N ALA A 115 -19.16 -2.06 14.03
CA ALA A 115 -18.27 -3.18 13.75
C ALA A 115 -17.15 -2.79 12.77
N HIS A 116 -15.97 -3.36 12.98
CA HIS A 116 -14.81 -3.16 12.13
C HIS A 116 -13.84 -4.32 12.30
N THR A 117 -12.99 -4.57 11.32
CA THR A 117 -11.92 -5.57 11.47
C THR A 117 -10.76 -5.02 12.30
N VAL A 118 -9.95 -5.90 12.89
CA VAL A 118 -8.78 -5.54 13.74
C VAL A 118 -7.93 -4.43 13.13
N LYS A 119 -7.65 -4.51 11.82
CA LYS A 119 -6.85 -3.53 11.09
C LYS A 119 -7.39 -2.10 11.18
N TYR A 120 -8.71 -1.95 11.21
CA TYR A 120 -9.39 -0.65 11.27
C TYR A 120 -9.89 -0.33 12.68
N CYS A 121 -9.41 -1.06 13.69
CA CYS A 121 -9.74 -0.75 15.08
C CYS A 121 -9.06 0.57 15.48
N PRO A 122 -9.81 1.52 16.09
CA PRO A 122 -9.23 2.78 16.58
C PRO A 122 -8.20 2.55 17.70
N TYR A 123 -8.27 1.41 18.38
CA TYR A 123 -7.33 0.98 19.42
C TYR A 123 -6.33 -0.07 18.91
N ASN A 124 -6.08 -0.11 17.59
CA ASN A 124 -5.04 -0.97 17.04
C ASN A 124 -3.67 -0.31 17.23
N GLU A 125 -2.83 -0.85 18.10
CA GLU A 125 -1.50 -0.28 18.46
C GLU A 125 -0.46 -0.38 17.32
N GLY A 126 -0.87 -0.52 16.07
CA GLY A 126 0.00 -0.44 14.88
C GLY A 126 0.98 -1.60 14.70
N LEU A 127 1.21 -2.44 15.71
CA LEU A 127 2.03 -3.64 15.66
C LEU A 127 1.31 -4.80 14.97
N SER A 128 0.83 -4.57 13.74
CA SER A 128 0.39 -5.67 12.89
C SER A 128 1.60 -6.50 12.45
N VAL A 129 1.44 -7.82 12.37
CA VAL A 129 2.44 -8.70 11.72
C VAL A 129 2.85 -8.17 10.34
N ASP A 130 1.88 -7.65 9.58
CA ASP A 130 2.13 -6.98 8.30
C ASP A 130 3.06 -5.76 8.39
N ALA A 131 3.09 -5.05 9.51
CA ALA A 131 3.98 -3.91 9.73
C ALA A 131 5.41 -4.38 10.05
N ILE A 132 5.53 -5.47 10.82
CA ILE A 132 6.83 -6.09 11.17
C ILE A 132 7.52 -6.61 9.91
N PHE A 133 6.78 -7.26 9.01
CA PHE A 133 7.35 -7.80 7.76
C PHE A 133 7.49 -6.77 6.63
N LYS A 134 7.04 -5.52 6.81
CA LYS A 134 7.22 -4.46 5.81
C LYS A 134 8.56 -3.77 6.00
N THR A 135 9.44 -3.93 5.02
CA THR A 135 10.67 -3.14 4.91
C THR A 135 10.35 -1.64 4.80
N MET A 136 11.21 -0.79 5.38
CA MET A 136 11.06 0.67 5.34
C MET A 136 11.09 1.25 3.91
N ARG A 137 11.67 0.52 2.95
CA ARG A 137 11.72 0.88 1.53
C ARG A 137 10.79 -0.02 0.72
N ASN A 138 10.13 0.55 -0.27
CA ASN A 138 9.38 -0.21 -1.27
C ASN A 138 10.31 -0.71 -2.40
N CYS A 139 9.76 -1.50 -3.33
CA CYS A 139 10.51 -2.05 -4.47
C CYS A 139 11.08 -1.00 -5.44
N THR A 140 10.65 0.27 -5.34
CA THR A 140 11.20 1.39 -6.10
C THR A 140 12.25 2.19 -5.33
N GLY A 141 12.72 1.67 -4.19
CA GLY A 141 13.72 2.30 -3.33
C GLY A 141 13.22 3.49 -2.52
N ARG A 142 11.95 3.90 -2.68
CA ARG A 142 11.36 5.00 -1.92
C ARG A 142 11.06 4.55 -0.49
N GLN A 143 11.49 5.37 0.46
CA GLN A 143 11.12 5.20 1.86
C GLN A 143 9.63 5.50 2.03
N ARG A 144 8.96 4.65 2.81
CA ARG A 144 7.57 4.88 3.21
C ARG A 144 7.54 6.03 4.22
N LYS A 145 6.68 7.03 4.00
CA LYS A 145 6.45 8.08 4.99
C LYS A 145 5.82 7.41 6.22
N SER A 146 6.48 7.49 7.36
CA SER A 146 5.91 7.03 8.63
C SER A 146 4.73 7.94 8.98
N SER A 147 3.58 7.34 9.28
CA SER A 147 2.49 8.04 9.96
C SER A 147 2.78 8.02 11.46
N VAL A 148 3.80 8.76 11.89
CA VAL A 148 3.88 9.15 13.31
C VAL A 148 2.99 10.38 13.43
N CYS A 149 1.86 10.21 14.09
CA CYS A 149 0.99 11.29 14.50
C CYS A 149 1.80 12.19 15.44
N SER A 150 2.02 13.45 15.05
CA SER A 150 2.45 14.49 15.97
C SER A 150 1.30 14.76 16.94
N SER A 151 1.41 14.30 18.17
CA SER A 151 0.61 14.80 19.28
C SER A 151 1.30 16.04 19.84
N GLU A 152 0.61 17.19 19.77
CA GLU A 152 0.85 18.36 20.63
C GLU A 152 0.59 18.00 22.10
#